data_AF-A0A6N7MCG0-F1
#
_entry.id   AF-A0A6N7MCG0-F1
#
_cell.length_a   1.000
_cell.length_b   1.000
_cell.length_c   1.000
_cell.angle_alpha   90.00
_cell.angle_beta   90.00
_cell.angle_gamma   90.00
#
_symmetry.space_group_name_H-M   'P 1'
#
loop_
_entity.id
_entity.type
_entity.pdbx_description
1 polymer ?
#
loop_
_entity_poly.entity_id
_entity_poly.type
_entity_poly.pdbx_seq_one_letter_code
_entity_poly.pdbx_strand_id
1 'polypeptide(L)' 'MDIGPLRQFGIPLISYIPDSQRYFYYHHSPKDTFEQVNPRELQMGSAAIAVLIYLIDKYDL' A
#
# COMPACT_ATOMS: atom_id res chain seq x y z
N MET A 1 -7.68 -6.00 -7.99
CA MET A 1 -6.87 -4.93 -7.38
C MET A 1 -7.13 -3.66 -8.16
N ASP A 2 -7.37 -2.55 -7.47
CA ASP A 2 -8.16 -1.41 -7.97
C ASP A 2 -7.62 -0.78 -9.25
N ILE A 3 -6.30 -0.66 -9.37
CA ILE A 3 -5.63 -0.05 -10.52
C ILE A 3 -5.36 -1.02 -11.67
N GLY A 4 -5.63 -2.32 -11.49
CA GLY A 4 -5.34 -3.37 -12.47
C GLY A 4 -5.92 -3.11 -13.87
N PRO A 5 -7.18 -2.66 -14.00
CA PRO A 5 -7.78 -2.32 -15.29
C PRO A 5 -7.06 -1.21 -16.06
N LEU A 6 -6.27 -0.36 -15.40
CA LEU A 6 -5.56 0.76 -16.05
C LEU A 6 -4.37 0.29 -16.90
N ARG A 7 -3.89 -0.95 -16.67
CA ARG A 7 -2.76 -1.52 -17.41
C ARG A 7 -3.01 -1.56 -18.93
N GLN A 8 -4.27 -1.75 -19.34
CA GLN A 8 -4.62 -1.81 -20.77
C GLN A 8 -4.38 -0.49 -21.52
N PHE A 9 -4.24 0.63 -20.79
CA PHE A 9 -3.99 1.94 -21.36
C PHE A 9 -2.49 2.32 -21.39
N GLY A 10 -1.59 1.38 -21.05
CA GLY A 10 -0.15 1.65 -21.01
C GLY A 10 0.30 2.56 -19.86
N ILE A 11 -0.57 2.78 -18.87
CA ILE A 11 -0.28 3.63 -17.70
C ILE A 11 0.62 2.85 -16.72
N PRO A 12 1.75 3.42 -16.24
CA PRO A 12 2.55 2.82 -15.18
C PRO A 12 1.73 2.64 -13.89
N LEU A 13 1.85 1.46 -13.27
CA LEU A 13 1.09 1.12 -12.06
C LEU A 13 2.05 0.75 -10.93
N ILE A 14 1.82 1.29 -9.74
CA ILE A 14 2.57 0.97 -8.53
C ILE A 14 1.57 0.56 -7.44
N SER A 15 1.86 -0.53 -6.71
CA SER A 15 1.04 -0.99 -5.60
C SER A 15 1.91 -1.30 -4.39
N TYR A 16 1.46 -0.88 -3.22
CA TYR A 16 2.08 -1.22 -1.95
C TYR A 16 1.50 -2.54 -1.44
N ILE A 17 2.38 -3.48 -1.07
CA ILE A 17 2.01 -4.77 -0.50
C ILE A 17 2.63 -4.85 0.91
N PRO A 18 1.82 -4.78 1.99
CA PRO A 18 2.32 -4.92 3.35
C PRO A 18 2.73 -6.37 3.66
N ASP A 19 3.30 -6.61 4.85
CA ASP A 19 3.66 -7.96 5.30
C ASP A 19 2.44 -8.90 5.25
N SER A 20 2.54 -9.92 4.41
CA SER A 20 1.45 -10.86 4.15
C SER A 20 1.31 -11.96 5.20
N GLN A 21 2.29 -12.14 6.09
CA GLN A 21 2.28 -13.25 7.06
C GLN A 21 1.06 -13.26 7.98
N ARG A 22 0.53 -12.07 8.31
CA ARG A 22 -0.65 -11.91 9.18
C ARG A 22 -1.92 -11.54 8.42
N TYR A 23 -1.85 -11.40 7.09
CA TYR A 23 -2.97 -10.92 6.28
C TYR A 23 -4.22 -11.78 6.48
N PHE A 24 -4.09 -13.10 6.29
CA PHE A 24 -5.22 -14.03 6.43
C PHE A 24 -5.65 -14.32 7.87
N TYR A 25 -4.94 -13.81 8.87
CA TYR A 25 -5.39 -13.88 10.27
C TYR A 25 -6.49 -12.86 10.59
N TYR A 26 -6.51 -11.74 9.84
CA TYR A 26 -7.45 -10.64 10.06
C TYR A 26 -8.42 -10.46 8.89
N HIS A 27 -7.97 -10.65 7.65
CA HIS A 27 -8.72 -10.39 6.43
C HIS A 27 -10.11 -11.07 6.43
N HIS A 28 -11.15 -10.26 6.20
CA HIS A 28 -12.55 -10.71 6.18
C HIS A 28 -13.01 -11.40 7.49
N SER A 29 -12.52 -10.94 8.64
CA SER A 29 -12.92 -11.46 9.94
C SER A 29 -13.35 -10.34 10.89
N PRO A 30 -14.08 -10.64 11.98
CA PRO A 30 -14.38 -9.68 13.04
C PRO A 30 -13.14 -9.14 13.77
N LYS A 31 -11.96 -9.75 13.57
CA LYS A 31 -10.68 -9.26 14.10
C LYS A 31 -10.07 -8.14 13.26
N ASP A 32 -10.64 -7.82 12.10
CA ASP A 32 -10.22 -6.66 11.31
C ASP A 32 -10.69 -5.37 11.99
N THR A 33 -9.97 -4.97 13.04
CA THR A 33 -10.26 -3.80 13.86
C THR A 33 -9.03 -2.89 13.94
N PHE A 34 -9.26 -1.63 14.30
CA PHE A 34 -8.19 -0.63 14.39
C PHE A 34 -7.10 -1.04 15.40
N GLU A 35 -7.47 -1.74 16.47
CA GLU A 35 -6.55 -2.21 17.51
C GLU A 35 -5.52 -3.22 16.99
N GLN A 36 -5.81 -3.91 15.88
CA GLN A 36 -4.86 -4.85 15.25
C GLN A 36 -3.86 -4.14 14.33
N VAL A 37 -4.05 -2.85 14.05
CA VAL A 37 -3.12 -2.08 13.21
C VAL A 37 -1.82 -1.86 13.96
N ASN A 38 -0.70 -2.31 13.39
CA ASN A 38 0.62 -2.01 13.94
C ASN A 38 0.99 -0.54 13.61
N PRO A 39 1.12 0.36 14.61
CA PRO A 39 1.39 1.78 14.35
C PRO A 39 2.71 2.01 13.62
N ARG A 40 3.72 1.17 13.86
CA ARG A 40 5.03 1.29 13.22
C ARG A 40 4.93 0.93 11.74
N GLU A 41 4.22 -0.15 11.39
CA GLU A 41 4.05 -0.55 9.98
C GLU A 41 3.23 0.47 9.21
N LEU A 42 2.17 1.01 9.83
CA LEU A 42 1.38 2.08 9.23
C LEU A 42 2.24 3.32 8.93
N GLN A 43 3.06 3.76 9.89
CA GLN A 43 3.94 4.92 9.73
C GLN A 43 5.02 4.68 8.67
N MET A 44 5.68 3.51 8.70
CA MET A 44 6.74 3.18 7.73
C MET A 44 6.19 3.04 6.30
N GLY A 45 5.04 2.36 6.13
CA GLY A 45 4.37 2.24 4.82
C GLY A 45 3.94 3.60 4.29
N SER A 46 3.36 4.46 5.14
CA SER A 46 2.99 5.82 4.77
C SER A 46 4.20 6.66 4.37
N ALA A 47 5.30 6.59 5.14
CA ALA A 47 6.53 7.29 4.83
C ALA A 47 7.13 6.81 3.49
N ALA A 48 7.11 5.52 3.21
CA ALA A 48 7.60 4.96 1.95
C ALA A 48 6.79 5.47 0.74
N ILE A 49 5.46 5.49 0.83
CA ILE A 49 4.60 6.02 -0.24
C ILE A 49 4.81 7.53 -0.41
N ALA A 50 4.91 8.28 0.69
CA ALA A 50 5.15 9.72 0.64
C ALA A 50 6.50 10.06 -0.03
N VAL A 51 7.57 9.33 0.31
CA VAL A 51 8.89 9.48 -0.31
C VAL A 51 8.83 9.09 -1.79
N LEU A 52 8.15 8.01 -2.14
CA LEU A 52 7.97 7.61 -3.54
C LEU A 52 7.32 8.74 -4.36
N ILE A 53 6.21 9.28 -3.88
CA ILE A 53 5.50 10.40 -4.53
C ILE A 53 6.42 11.61 -4.66
N TYR A 54 7.12 11.97 -3.58
CA TYR A 54 8.06 13.10 -3.58
C TYR A 54 9.18 12.92 -4.61
N LEU A 55 9.74 11.71 -4.74
CA LEU A 55 10.80 11.44 -5.70
C LEU A 55 10.28 11.48 -7.15
N ILE A 56 9.07 10.99 -7.41
CA ILE A 56 8.44 11.08 -8.73
C ILE A 56 8.26 12.55 -9.12
N ASP A 57 7.65 13.35 -8.25
CA ASP A 57 7.43 14.78 -8.47
C ASP A 57 8.74 15.55 -8.67
N LYS A 58 9.75 15.30 -7.81
CA LYS A 58 11.03 16.01 -7.85
C LYS A 58 11.84 15.76 -9.12
N TYR A 59 11.74 14.56 -9.69
CA TYR A 59 12.58 14.13 -10.81
C TYR A 59 11.81 14.01 -12.14
N ASP A 60 10.53 14.40 -12.17
CA ASP A 60 9.66 14.37 -13.36
C ASP A 60 9.63 12.98 -14.03
N LEU A 61 9.46 11.94 -13.20
CA LEU A 61 9.47 10.52 -13.58
C LEU A 61 8.13 9.98 -14.07
#